data_AF-A0A9P1FZ46-F1
#
_entry.id   AF-A0A9P1FZ46-F1
#
_cell.length_a   1.000
_cell.length_b   1.000
_cell.length_c   1.000
_cell.angle_alpha   90.00
_cell.angle_beta   90.00
_cell.angle_gamma   90.00
#
_symmetry.space_group_name_H-M   'P 1'
#
loop_
_entity.id
_entity.type
_entity.pdbx_description
1 polymer ?
#
loop_
_entity_poly.entity_id
_entity_poly.type
_entity_poly.pdbx_seq_one_letter_code
_entity_poly.pdbx_strand_id
1 'polypeptide(L)'
;MAGLWLMHGDGDDIRQLAHGDGHFFEALGDASVVKIHEFGAQSLGNTGWAFAKRQILLPTLMEAVSAATCVRVREMKPQQLSNLV
;
A
#
# COMPACT_ATOMS: atom_id res chain seq x y z
N MET A 1 -20.08 -36.23 -6.44
CA MET A 1 -19.88 -35.74 -7.82
C MET A 1 -19.92 -34.22 -7.74
N ALA A 2 -18.81 -33.57 -7.40
CA ALA A 2 -17.82 -33.02 -8.34
C ALA A 2 -18.32 -31.75 -9.06
N GLY A 3 -17.88 -30.60 -8.55
CA GLY A 3 -17.42 -29.43 -9.30
C GLY A 3 -18.44 -28.55 -10.05
N LEU A 4 -18.62 -27.31 -9.58
CA LEU A 4 -18.56 -26.16 -10.47
C LEU A 4 -18.13 -24.91 -9.70
N TRP A 5 -16.82 -24.65 -9.76
CA TRP A 5 -16.24 -23.34 -9.52
C TRP A 5 -16.70 -22.39 -10.64
N LEU A 6 -17.27 -21.24 -10.29
CA LEU A 6 -17.26 -20.04 -11.13
C LEU A 6 -17.35 -18.80 -10.22
N MET A 7 -16.40 -18.71 -9.30
CA MET A 7 -15.92 -17.46 -8.71
C MET A 7 -14.93 -16.84 -9.71
N HIS A 8 -15.41 -16.32 -10.84
CA HIS A 8 -14.61 -15.41 -11.67
C HIS A 8 -14.91 -14.00 -11.17
N GLY A 9 -14.28 -13.63 -10.06
CA GLY A 9 -14.00 -12.23 -9.80
C GLY A 9 -12.86 -11.84 -10.72
N ASP A 10 -13.19 -11.44 -11.95
CA ASP A 10 -12.20 -10.89 -12.88
C ASP A 10 -11.52 -9.69 -12.21
N GLY A 11 -10.19 -9.66 -12.27
CA GLY A 11 -9.29 -8.70 -11.64
C GLY A 11 -9.39 -7.26 -12.19
N ASP A 12 -10.60 -6.84 -12.51
CA ASP A 12 -10.95 -5.61 -13.20
C ASP A 12 -11.45 -4.52 -12.22
N ASP A 13 -11.58 -4.83 -10.93
CA ASP A 13 -12.03 -3.88 -9.89
C ASP A 13 -10.96 -2.85 -9.49
N ILE A 14 -9.76 -2.93 -10.07
CA ILE A 14 -8.74 -1.85 -10.00
C ILE A 14 -9.01 -0.71 -10.99
N ARG A 15 -10.00 -0.85 -11.89
CA ARG A 15 -10.29 0.15 -12.94
C ARG A 15 -11.03 1.40 -12.45
N GLN A 16 -11.32 1.53 -11.15
CA GLN A 16 -11.77 2.81 -10.57
C GLN A 16 -10.69 3.91 -10.59
N LEU A 17 -9.46 3.62 -11.03
CA LEU A 17 -8.42 4.62 -11.27
C LEU A 17 -8.63 5.48 -12.55
N ALA A 18 -9.69 5.22 -13.32
CA ALA A 18 -9.90 5.79 -14.66
C ALA A 18 -10.40 7.25 -14.71
N HIS A 19 -10.04 8.11 -13.76
CA HIS A 19 -10.09 9.57 -13.94
C HIS A 19 -8.83 10.24 -13.38
N GLY A 20 -7.74 10.25 -14.18
CA GLY A 20 -6.60 11.17 -14.02
C GLY A 20 -5.52 10.83 -12.98
N ASP A 21 -5.88 10.24 -11.84
CA ASP A 21 -4.98 10.16 -10.68
C ASP A 21 -4.09 8.90 -10.61
N GLY A 22 -4.34 7.88 -11.43
CA GLY A 22 -3.59 6.60 -11.39
C GLY A 22 -2.07 6.77 -11.57
N HIS A 23 -1.66 7.48 -12.61
CA HIS A 23 -0.24 7.75 -12.88
C HIS A 23 0.43 8.60 -11.79
N PHE A 24 -0.33 9.46 -11.12
CA PHE A 24 0.20 10.26 -10.02
C PHE A 24 0.56 9.38 -8.82
N PHE A 25 -0.31 8.44 -8.44
CA PHE A 25 -0.05 7.53 -7.32
C PHE A 25 0.99 6.46 -7.65
N GLU A 26 1.07 5.99 -8.89
CA GLU A 26 2.17 5.13 -9.37
C GLU A 26 3.51 5.85 -9.21
N ALA A 27 3.65 7.08 -9.73
CA ALA A 27 4.89 7.85 -9.63
C ALA A 27 5.27 8.17 -8.17
N LEU A 28 4.29 8.48 -7.32
CA LEU A 28 4.52 8.65 -5.87
C LEU A 28 4.96 7.35 -5.20
N GLY A 29 4.37 6.22 -5.58
CA GLY A 29 4.73 4.91 -5.07
C GLY A 29 6.16 4.54 -5.43
N ASP A 30 6.53 4.69 -6.69
CA ASP A 30 7.89 4.42 -7.18
C ASP A 30 8.93 5.31 -6.48
N ALA A 31 8.65 6.61 -6.36
CA ALA A 31 9.52 7.53 -5.65
C ALA A 31 9.65 7.17 -4.16
N SER A 32 8.56 6.71 -3.55
CA SER A 32 8.54 6.28 -2.14
C SER A 32 9.34 4.99 -1.93
N VAL A 33 9.29 4.03 -2.86
CA VAL A 33 10.12 2.81 -2.82
C VAL A 33 11.60 3.16 -2.85
N VAL A 34 12.02 4.03 -3.77
CA VAL A 34 13.43 4.48 -3.87
C VAL A 34 13.91 5.15 -2.57
N LYS A 35 13.04 5.93 -1.94
CA LYS A 35 13.35 6.74 -0.75
C LYS A 35 12.95 6.08 0.56
N ILE A 36 12.50 4.83 0.57
CA ILE A 36 11.91 4.18 1.75
C ILE A 36 12.89 4.14 2.94
N HIS A 37 14.20 4.09 2.66
CA HIS A 37 15.25 4.09 3.67
C HIS A 37 15.36 5.43 4.42
N GLU A 38 14.90 6.54 3.82
CA GLU A 38 14.81 7.87 4.42
C GLU A 38 13.57 8.01 5.32
N PHE A 39 12.60 7.09 5.24
CA PHE A 39 11.34 7.22 5.98
C PHE A 39 11.52 6.87 7.46
N GLY A 40 11.10 7.80 8.32
CA GLY A 40 10.89 7.54 9.75
C GLY A 40 9.57 6.83 10.02
N ALA A 41 9.37 6.39 11.26
CA ALA A 41 8.16 5.67 11.71
C ALA A 41 6.85 6.37 11.32
N GLN A 42 6.77 7.71 11.47
CA GLN A 42 5.59 8.49 11.08
C GLN A 42 5.33 8.46 9.58
N SER A 43 6.38 8.61 8.76
CA SER A 43 6.24 8.58 7.31
C SER A 43 5.73 7.22 6.84
N LEU A 44 6.27 6.11 7.39
CA LEU A 44 5.81 4.75 7.06
C LEU A 44 4.33 4.55 7.35
N GLY A 45 3.86 4.92 8.55
CA GLY A 45 2.45 4.83 8.90
C GLY A 45 1.57 5.70 8.00
N ASN A 46 1.97 6.95 7.75
CA ASN A 46 1.21 7.86 6.89
C ASN A 46 1.12 7.36 5.44
N THR A 47 2.19 6.79 4.89
CA THR A 47 2.20 6.22 3.54
C THR A 47 1.26 5.02 3.44
N GLY A 48 1.33 4.07 4.38
CA GLY A 48 0.40 2.95 4.41
C GLY A 48 -1.07 3.41 4.47
N TRP A 49 -1.38 4.35 5.36
CA TRP A 49 -2.73 4.92 5.48
C TRP A 49 -3.19 5.64 4.21
N ALA A 50 -2.34 6.45 3.58
CA ALA A 50 -2.73 7.25 2.41
C ALA A 50 -3.13 6.37 1.23
N PHE A 51 -2.34 5.32 0.94
CA PHE A 51 -2.63 4.39 -0.15
C PHE A 51 -3.84 3.51 0.16
N ALA A 52 -3.98 3.02 1.40
CA ALA A 52 -5.17 2.30 1.83
C ALA A 52 -6.44 3.16 1.72
N LYS A 53 -6.38 4.43 2.15
CA LYS A 53 -7.53 5.35 2.11
C LYS A 53 -7.97 5.66 0.69
N ARG A 54 -7.03 5.66 -0.27
CA ARG A 54 -7.30 5.84 -1.70
C ARG A 54 -7.68 4.53 -2.40
N GLN A 55 -7.67 3.40 -1.69
CA GLN A 55 -7.93 2.07 -2.24
C GLN A 55 -6.97 1.72 -3.38
N ILE A 56 -5.71 2.17 -3.28
CA ILE A 56 -4.67 1.94 -4.28
C ILE A 56 -3.71 0.89 -3.76
N LEU A 57 -3.63 -0.23 -4.48
CA LEU A 57 -2.70 -1.30 -4.19
C LEU A 57 -1.51 -1.23 -5.15
N LEU A 58 -0.34 -0.85 -4.61
CA LEU A 58 0.94 -0.96 -5.29
C LEU A 58 1.80 -2.01 -4.55
N PRO A 59 1.87 -3.27 -5.03
CA PRO A 59 2.53 -4.36 -4.31
C PRO A 59 3.96 -4.03 -3.87
N THR A 60 4.77 -3.49 -4.77
CA THR A 60 6.17 -3.11 -4.50
C THR A 60 6.28 -2.08 -3.37
N LEU A 61 5.37 -1.10 -3.32
CA LEU A 61 5.32 -0.12 -2.24
C LEU A 61 4.92 -0.77 -0.92
N MET A 62 3.89 -1.63 -0.93
CA MET A 62 3.42 -2.29 0.30
C MET A 62 4.48 -3.20 0.90
N GLU A 63 5.21 -3.95 0.08
CA GLU A 63 6.35 -4.76 0.50
C GLU A 63 7.46 -3.89 1.10
N ALA A 64 7.80 -2.77 0.45
CA ALA A 64 8.82 -1.85 0.95
C ALA A 64 8.43 -1.22 2.29
N VAL A 65 7.17 -0.76 2.44
CA VAL A 65 6.63 -0.21 3.69
C VAL A 65 6.65 -1.28 4.79
N SER A 66 6.22 -2.51 4.48
CA SER A 66 6.23 -3.62 5.43
C SER A 66 7.65 -3.93 5.92
N ALA A 67 8.61 -4.10 5.01
CA ALA A 67 9.99 -4.39 5.34
C ALA A 67 10.63 -3.27 6.19
N ALA A 68 10.44 -2.00 5.80
CA ALA A 68 10.95 -0.86 6.54
C ALA A 68 10.28 -0.69 7.92
N THR A 69 9.00 -1.04 8.02
CA THR A 69 8.24 -1.06 9.29
C THR A 69 8.80 -2.12 10.23
N CYS A 70 9.09 -3.34 9.77
CA CYS A 70 9.67 -4.38 10.61
C CYS A 70 10.97 -3.93 11.30
N VAL A 71 11.80 -3.14 10.61
CA VAL A 71 13.04 -2.58 11.17
C VAL A 71 12.75 -1.54 12.27
N ARG A 72 11.66 -0.77 12.15
CA ARG A 72 11.36 0.40 13.00
C ARG A 72 10.16 0.23 13.92
N VAL A 73 9.56 -0.97 13.98
CA VAL A 73 8.29 -1.21 14.69
C VAL A 73 8.32 -0.78 16.15
N ARG A 74 9.49 -0.88 16.81
CA ARG A 74 9.69 -0.48 18.21
C ARG A 74 9.68 1.03 18.43
N GLU A 75 9.90 1.82 17.39
CA GLU A 75 9.90 3.29 17.42
C GLU A 75 8.51 3.87 17.11
N MET A 76 7.58 3.02 16.65
CA MET A 76 6.24 3.43 16.26
C MET A 76 5.38 3.72 17.49
N LYS A 77 4.70 4.87 17.47
CA LYS A 77 3.64 5.20 18.43
C LYS A 77 2.34 4.50 18.01
N PRO A 78 1.35 4.39 18.92
CA PRO A 78 0.07 3.73 18.63
C PRO A 78 -0.60 4.24 17.34
N GLN A 79 -0.55 5.55 17.06
CA GLN A 79 -1.13 6.11 15.84
C GLN A 79 -0.48 5.56 14.57
N GLN A 80 0.84 5.41 14.54
CA GLN A 80 1.49 4.87 13.34
C GLN A 80 1.19 3.39 13.15
N LEU A 81 1.09 2.62 14.23
CA LEU A 81 0.67 1.21 14.16
C LEU A 81 -0.76 1.10 13.62
N SER A 82 -1.68 1.91 14.16
CA SER A 82 -3.08 1.95 13.70
C SER A 82 -3.23 2.40 12.25
N ASN A 83 -2.28 3.15 11.70
CA ASN A 83 -2.31 3.57 10.31
C ASN A 83 -1.89 2.45 9.33
N LEU A 84 -1.33 1.34 9.84
CA LEU A 84 -0.88 0.21 9.03
C LEU A 84 -1.79 -1.03 9.08
N VAL A 85 -2.81 -1.05 9.95
CA VAL A 85 -3.70 -2.22 10.18
C VAL A 85 -5.18 -1.87 10.22
#